data_AF-A0A7Y4KDS7-F1
#
_entry.id   AF-A0A7Y4KDS7-F1
#
_cell.length_a   1.000
_cell.length_b   1.000
_cell.length_c   1.000
_cell.angle_alpha   90.00
_cell.angle_beta   90.00
_cell.angle_gamma   90.00
#
_symmetry.space_group_name_H-M   'P 1'
#
loop_
_entity.id
_entity.type
_entity.pdbx_description
1 polymer ?
#
loop_
_entity_poly.entity_id
_entity_poly.type
_entity_poly.pdbx_seq_one_letter_code
_entity_poly.pdbx_strand_id
1 'polypeptide(L)'
;MFHTQTTVIHVHGRIIKRTVSYNPKFSFHIDPETIQFFQMAIEVCDANMTYVEDHLDEAGGAFLPGGHWCPWDSKPTRELKG
;
A
#
# COMPACT_ATOMS: atom_id res chain seq x y z
N MET A 1 19.17 -27.98 -9.61
CA MET A 1 18.60 -27.11 -8.57
C MET A 1 17.79 -26.02 -9.26
N PHE A 2 16.46 -26.12 -9.23
CA PHE A 2 15.59 -25.02 -9.63
C PHE A 2 15.40 -24.15 -8.40
N HIS A 3 15.98 -22.95 -8.40
CA HIS A 3 15.59 -21.93 -7.43
C HIS A 3 14.18 -21.52 -7.82
N THR A 4 13.18 -21.95 -7.04
CA THR A 4 11.84 -21.38 -7.10
C THR A 4 11.96 -19.94 -6.60
N GLN A 5 12.22 -19.01 -7.51
CA GLN A 5 12.14 -17.59 -7.20
C GLN A 5 10.64 -17.28 -7.10
N THR A 6 10.09 -17.34 -5.88
CA THR A 6 8.79 -16.74 -5.58
C THR A 6 8.95 -15.24 -5.82
N THR A 7 8.56 -14.77 -7.01
CA THR A 7 8.35 -13.36 -7.30
C THR A 7 7.18 -12.89 -6.44
N VAL A 8 7.46 -12.60 -5.16
CA VAL A 8 6.52 -11.89 -4.30
C VAL A 8 6.57 -10.45 -4.77
N ILE A 9 5.58 -10.08 -5.58
CA ILE A 9 5.44 -8.72 -6.11
C ILE A 9 4.48 -7.98 -5.18
N HIS A 10 5.06 -7.15 -4.33
CA HIS A 10 4.34 -6.27 -3.41
C HIS A 10 3.76 -5.08 -4.18
N VAL A 11 2.72 -4.45 -3.66
CA VAL A 11 2.12 -3.26 -4.27
C VAL A 11 2.53 -2.00 -3.53
N HIS A 12 2.85 -0.94 -4.27
CA HIS A 12 3.02 0.39 -3.73
C HIS A 12 2.23 1.41 -4.55
N GLY A 13 2.01 2.57 -3.96
CA GLY A 13 1.37 3.69 -4.63
C GLY A 13 1.17 4.87 -3.68
N ARG A 14 0.34 5.83 -4.08
CA ARG A 14 -0.07 6.94 -3.21
C ARG A 14 -1.40 6.63 -2.54
N ILE A 15 -1.55 6.96 -1.26
CA ILE A 15 -2.84 6.80 -0.59
C ILE A 15 -3.78 7.97 -0.88
N ILE A 16 -5.08 7.66 -0.98
CA ILE A 16 -6.19 8.61 -0.95
C ILE A 16 -6.91 8.44 0.39
N LYS A 17 -7.04 9.53 1.16
CA LYS A 17 -7.75 9.57 2.46
C LYS A 17 -9.27 9.57 2.24
N ARG A 18 -9.81 8.43 1.78
CA ARG A 18 -11.23 8.21 1.56
C ARG A 18 -11.57 6.73 1.75
N THR A 19 -12.65 6.46 2.47
CA THR A 19 -13.26 5.12 2.59
C THR A 19 -13.89 4.69 1.27
N VAL A 20 -13.76 3.41 0.94
CA VAL A 20 -14.33 2.79 -0.27
C VAL A 20 -15.04 1.50 0.11
N SER A 21 -16.07 1.12 -0.67
CA SER A 21 -16.94 -0.02 -0.34
C SER A 21 -16.21 -1.36 -0.21
N TYR A 22 -15.13 -1.56 -0.97
CA TYR A 22 -14.29 -2.75 -0.92
C TYR A 22 -13.25 -2.72 0.21
N ASN A 23 -13.05 -1.57 0.87
CA ASN A 23 -12.14 -1.40 2.01
C ASN A 23 -12.84 -0.63 3.16
N PRO A 24 -13.95 -1.16 3.73
CA PRO A 24 -14.77 -0.39 4.67
C PRO A 24 -14.14 -0.25 6.06
N LYS A 25 -13.07 -1.00 6.36
CA LYS A 25 -12.40 -0.98 7.68
C LYS A 25 -11.42 0.18 7.84
N PHE A 26 -10.99 0.78 6.74
CA PHE A 26 -9.95 1.79 6.72
C PHE A 26 -10.45 3.02 5.97
N SER A 27 -10.02 4.19 6.43
CA SER A 27 -10.42 5.49 5.88
C SER A 27 -9.54 5.92 4.70
N PHE A 28 -8.80 4.97 4.11
CA PHE A 28 -7.93 5.20 2.96
C PHE A 28 -7.87 4.00 2.01
N HIS A 29 -7.37 4.24 0.80
CA HIS A 29 -7.01 3.22 -0.18
C HIS A 29 -5.85 3.74 -1.03
N ILE A 30 -5.15 2.85 -1.74
CA ILE A 30 -4.16 3.28 -2.74
C ILE A 30 -4.91 3.83 -3.95
N ASP A 31 -4.44 4.96 -4.47
CA ASP A 31 -4.85 5.53 -5.75
C ASP A 31 -4.60 4.50 -6.86
N PRO A 32 -5.66 3.94 -7.50
CA PRO A 32 -5.52 2.93 -8.54
C PRO A 32 -4.62 3.36 -9.70
N GLU A 33 -4.53 4.65 -9.99
CA GLU A 33 -3.70 5.17 -11.09
C GLU A 33 -2.19 5.17 -10.77
N THR A 34 -1.84 4.97 -9.50
CA THR A 34 -0.44 4.98 -9.03
C THR A 34 0.09 3.62 -8.63
N ILE A 35 -0.75 2.57 -8.65
CA ILE A 35 -0.37 1.22 -8.23
C ILE A 35 0.74 0.68 -9.14
N GLN A 36 1.85 0.31 -8.53
CA GLN A 36 2.96 -0.37 -9.17
C GLN A 36 3.44 -1.54 -8.31
N PHE A 37 4.08 -2.51 -8.96
CA PHE A 37 4.68 -3.64 -8.26
C PHE A 37 6.14 -3.36 -7.94
N PHE A 38 6.59 -3.77 -6.75
CA PHE A 38 7.97 -3.61 -6.33
C PHE A 38 8.57 -4.88 -5.71
N GLN A 39 9.89 -4.97 -5.77
CA GLN A 39 10.71 -5.97 -5.08
C GLN A 39 11.61 -5.35 -4.01
N MET A 40 11.86 -4.05 -4.11
CA MET A 40 12.65 -3.24 -3.17
C MET A 40 11.98 -1.88 -3.02
N ALA A 41 11.87 -1.38 -1.80
CA ALA A 41 11.36 -0.04 -1.51
C ALA A 41 12.13 0.58 -0.33
N ILE A 42 11.85 1.86 -0.04
CA ILE A 42 12.43 2.57 1.10
C ILE A 42 11.66 2.17 2.35
N GLU A 43 12.34 1.78 3.43
CA GLU A 43 11.72 1.33 4.70
C GLU A 43 10.65 2.28 5.26
N VAL A 44 10.80 3.60 5.05
CA VAL A 44 9.87 4.63 5.57
C VAL A 44 8.45 4.51 5.00
N CYS A 45 8.28 3.91 3.81
CA CYS A 45 6.95 3.68 3.24
C CYS A 45 6.30 2.37 3.69
N ASP A 46 7.00 1.54 4.49
CA ASP A 46 6.46 0.30 5.05
C ASP A 46 5.82 0.55 6.42
N ALA A 47 4.49 0.65 6.41
CA ALA A 47 3.69 0.77 7.62
C ALA A 47 2.49 -0.17 7.50
N ASN A 48 2.14 -0.86 8.60
CA ASN A 48 0.95 -1.70 8.62
C ASN A 48 -0.32 -0.83 8.51
N MET A 49 -1.43 -1.42 8.02
CA MET A 49 -2.65 -0.66 7.74
C MET A 49 -3.25 0.03 8.96
N THR A 50 -3.17 -0.59 10.15
CA THR A 50 -3.67 0.00 11.40
C THR A 50 -2.87 1.23 11.79
N TYR A 51 -1.54 1.18 11.67
CA TYR A 51 -0.68 2.33 11.94
C TYR A 51 -0.93 3.46 10.94
N VAL A 52 -1.18 3.13 9.66
CA VAL A 52 -1.58 4.15 8.67
C VAL A 52 -2.92 4.77 9.02
N GLU A 53 -3.88 4.00 9.52
CA GLU A 53 -5.19 4.53 9.98
C GLU A 53 -5.03 5.43 11.21
N ASP A 54 -4.28 4.98 12.21
CA ASP A 54 -4.07 5.70 13.48
C ASP A 54 -3.32 7.03 13.28
N HIS A 55 -2.51 7.13 12.23
CA HIS A 55 -1.72 8.31 11.86
C HIS A 55 -2.14 8.90 10.49
N LEU A 56 -3.38 8.65 10.06
CA LEU A 56 -3.82 9.00 8.72
C LEU A 56 -3.80 10.51 8.45
N ASP A 57 -3.98 11.33 9.48
CA ASP A 57 -3.90 12.79 9.40
C ASP A 57 -2.47 13.28 9.09
N GLU A 58 -1.45 12.62 9.65
CA GLU A 58 -0.03 12.91 9.41
C GLU A 58 0.46 12.42 8.04
N ALA A 59 -0.22 11.44 7.45
CA ALA A 59 0.17 10.82 6.19
C ALA A 59 0.23 11.84 5.04
N GLY A 60 1.33 11.87 4.31
CA GLY A 60 1.63 12.87 3.28
C GLY A 60 2.69 13.89 3.70
N GLY A 61 2.92 14.05 5.01
CA GLY A 61 3.95 14.91 5.61
C GLY A 61 5.21 14.13 5.98
N ALA A 62 5.58 14.16 7.26
CA ALA A 62 6.71 13.38 7.78
C ALA A 62 6.42 11.87 7.77
N PHE A 63 5.17 11.51 8.07
CA PHE A 63 4.66 10.15 7.91
C PHE A 63 4.19 9.94 6.47
N LEU A 64 4.63 8.85 5.83
CA LEU A 64 4.41 8.56 4.41
C LEU A 64 4.59 9.80 3.51
N PRO A 65 5.82 10.30 3.32
CA PRO A 65 6.05 11.52 2.53
C PRO A 65 5.41 11.46 1.14
N GLY A 66 4.59 12.48 0.82
CA GLY A 66 3.81 12.51 -0.43
C GLY A 66 2.73 11.42 -0.54
N GLY A 67 2.40 10.75 0.55
CA GLY A 67 1.43 9.66 0.62
C GLY A 67 1.94 8.35 0.04
N HIS A 68 3.25 8.20 -0.22
CA HIS A 68 3.82 6.98 -0.78
C HIS A 68 3.81 5.86 0.28
N TRP A 69 3.09 4.80 -0.02
CA TRP A 69 2.95 3.63 0.83
C TRP A 69 3.37 2.37 0.07
N CYS A 70 4.21 1.54 0.70
CA CYS A 70 4.78 0.33 0.14
C CYS A 70 4.70 -0.84 1.15
N PRO A 71 3.50 -1.32 1.50
CA PRO A 71 3.35 -2.40 2.49
C PRO A 71 4.07 -3.67 2.05
N TRP A 72 5.18 -4.01 2.72
CA TRP A 72 5.98 -5.21 2.42
C TRP A 72 5.22 -6.51 2.69
N ASP A 73 4.20 -6.47 3.53
CA ASP A 73 3.33 -7.64 3.75
C ASP A 73 2.19 -7.75 2.73
N SER A 74 2.14 -6.88 1.71
CA SER A 74 1.06 -6.88 0.73
C SER A 74 1.07 -8.10 -0.18
N LYS A 75 -0.15 -8.59 -0.47
CA LYS A 75 -0.41 -9.69 -1.40
C LYS A 75 -1.65 -9.35 -2.24
N PRO A 76 -1.52 -9.19 -3.56
CA PRO A 76 -2.66 -9.13 -4.46
C PRO A 76 -3.46 -10.43 -4.37
N THR A 77 -4.74 -10.35 -4.01
CA THR A 77 -5.61 -11.53 -3.88
C THR A 77 -6.70 -11.60 -4.95
N ARG A 78 -7.09 -10.45 -5.50
CA ARG A 78 -8.15 -10.33 -6.51
C ARG A 78 -8.10 -8.98 -7.20
N GLU A 79 -8.50 -8.94 -8.47
CA GLU A 79 -8.82 -7.71 -9.20
C GLU A 79 -10.34 -7.46 -9.17
N LEU A 80 -10.74 -6.21 -8.92
CA LEU A 80 -12.14 -5.79 -8.94
C LEU A 80 -12.37 -4.93 -10.18
N LYS A 81 -13.47 -5.18 -10.90
CA LYS A 81 -13.90 -4.31 -12.00
C LYS A 81 -14.53 -3.05 -11.40
N GLY A 82 -14.07 -1.89 -11.86
CA GLY A 82 -14.62 -0.57 -11.52
C GLY A 82 -15.97 -0.30 -12.18
#